data_AF-A0A779QIP1-F1
#
_entry.id   AF-A0A779QIP1-F1
#
_cell.length_a   1.000
_cell.length_b   1.000
_cell.length_c   1.000
_cell.angle_alpha   90.00
_cell.angle_beta   90.00
_cell.angle_gamma   90.00
#
_symmetry.space_group_name_H-M   'P 1'
#
loop_
_entity.id
_entity.type
_entity.pdbx_description
1 polymer ?
#
loop_
_entity_poly.entity_id
_entity_poly.type
_entity_poly.pdbx_seq_one_letter_code
_entity_poly.pdbx_strand_id
1 'polypeptide(L)' 'MREVNYEALREAAQNYQSTLAWYQAIPDSPNAERDCDAALAAFKRHIRHREADIIADLLDGLEEAKSQLKEQREYYEGV' A
#
# COMPACT_ATOMS: atom_id res chain seq x y z
N MET A 1 -5.21 -4.24 21.30
CA MET A 1 -4.43 -4.23 20.03
C MET A 1 -3.71 -2.89 19.93
N ARG A 2 -2.44 -2.86 19.50
CA ARG A 2 -1.79 -1.57 19.19
C ARG A 2 -2.32 -1.11 17.84
N GLU A 3 -2.89 0.08 17.79
CA GLU A 3 -3.45 0.70 16.59
C GLU A 3 -2.43 0.76 15.44
N VAL A 4 -2.83 0.30 14.26
CA VAL A 4 -2.03 0.41 13.03
C VAL A 4 -2.03 1.87 12.62
N ASN A 5 -0.86 2.50 12.50
CA ASN A 5 -0.78 3.86 11.99
C ASN A 5 -0.82 3.80 10.46
N TYR A 6 -2.05 3.86 9.93
CA TYR A 6 -2.36 3.78 8.51
C TYR A 6 -1.76 4.92 7.70
N GLU A 7 -1.70 6.12 8.26
CA GLU A 7 -1.08 7.28 7.60
C GLU A 7 0.42 7.07 7.40
N ALA A 8 1.12 6.63 8.44
CA ALA A 8 2.55 6.34 8.37
C ALA A 8 2.86 5.16 7.42
N LEU A 9 2.00 4.14 7.39
CA LEU A 9 2.12 3.03 6.44
C LEU A 9 1.95 3.52 4.99
N ARG A 10 0.96 4.40 4.74
CA ARG A 10 0.70 4.98 3.43
C ARG A 10 1.84 5.87 2.95
N GLU A 11 2.38 6.70 3.84
CA GLU A 11 3.53 7.56 3.52
C GLU A 11 4.78 6.72 3.19
N ALA A 12 5.06 5.68 3.98
CA ALA A 12 6.17 4.76 3.70
C ALA A 12 5.99 4.02 2.36
N ALA A 13 4.76 3.62 2.02
CA ALA A 13 4.44 3.00 0.74
C ALA A 13 4.67 3.96 -0.44
N GLN A 14 4.22 5.21 -0.31
CA GLN A 14 4.40 6.25 -1.34
C GLN A 14 5.89 6.56 -1.56
N ASN A 15 6.66 6.71 -0.48
CA ASN A 15 8.10 6.96 -0.58
C ASN A 15 8.84 5.80 -1.27
N TYR A 16 8.50 4.56 -0.94
CA TYR A 16 9.03 3.39 -1.65
C TYR A 16 8.67 3.40 -3.14
N GLN A 17 7.43 3.73 -3.50
CA GLN A 17 7.01 3.81 -4.91
C GLN A 17 7.77 4.91 -5.67
N SER A 18 7.96 6.08 -5.08
CA SER A 18 8.69 7.18 -5.70
C SER A 18 10.18 6.87 -5.90
N THR A 19 10.83 6.28 -4.88
CA THR A 19 12.26 5.89 -4.97
C THR A 19 12.47 4.72 -5.94
N LEU A 20 11.53 3.77 -6.00
CA LEU A 20 11.55 2.69 -6.99
C LEU A 20 11.44 3.23 -8.42
N ALA A 21 10.53 4.18 -8.67
CA ALA A 21 10.39 4.81 -9.98
C ALA A 21 11.68 5.56 -10.39
N TRP A 22 12.33 6.23 -9.44
CA TRP A 22 13.60 6.90 -9.69
C TRP A 22 14.76 5.92 -9.98
N TYR A 23 14.87 4.84 -9.19
CA TYR A 23 15.83 3.76 -9.44
C TYR A 23 15.63 3.13 -10.82
N GLN A 24 14.39 2.84 -11.20
CA GLN A 24 14.06 2.30 -12.52
C GLN A 24 14.41 3.25 -13.67
N ALA A 25 14.31 4.56 -13.44
CA ALA A 25 14.69 5.56 -14.43
C ALA A 25 16.22 5.73 -14.57
N ILE A 26 16.99 5.42 -13.52
CA ILE A 26 18.46 5.57 -13.48
C ILE A 26 19.10 4.36 -12.80
N PRO A 27 19.09 3.17 -13.45
CA PRO A 27 19.50 1.92 -12.84
C PRO A 27 21.00 1.86 -12.48
N ASP A 28 21.83 2.66 -13.15
CA ASP A 28 23.28 2.73 -12.89
C ASP A 28 23.65 3.67 -11.74
N SER A 29 22.67 4.33 -11.09
CA SER A 29 22.93 5.24 -9.97
C SER A 29 23.01 4.46 -8.65
N PRO A 30 24.19 4.35 -8.01
CA PRO A 30 24.33 3.67 -6.73
C PRO A 30 23.57 4.38 -5.59
N ASN A 31 23.28 5.67 -5.75
CA ASN A 31 22.45 6.41 -4.80
C ASN A 31 20.97 5.99 -4.92
N ALA A 32 20.49 5.73 -6.14
CA ALA A 32 19.10 5.36 -6.37
C ALA A 32 18.79 3.95 -5.85
N GLU A 33 19.72 3.00 -6.01
CA GLU A 33 19.62 1.67 -5.41
C GLU A 33 19.55 1.77 -3.87
N ARG A 34 20.49 2.49 -3.26
CA ARG A 34 20.56 2.63 -1.80
C ARG A 34 19.32 3.29 -1.20
N ASP A 35 18.82 4.33 -1.85
CA ASP A 35 17.64 5.07 -1.37
C ASP A 35 16.36 4.22 -1.54
N CYS A 36 16.26 3.44 -2.62
CA CYS A 36 15.17 2.47 -2.82
C CYS A 36 15.18 1.36 -1.76
N ASP A 37 16.37 0.81 -1.44
CA ASP A 37 16.52 -0.21 -0.39
C ASP A 37 16.15 0.31 1.00
N ALA A 38 16.55 1.55 1.31
CA ALA A 38 16.20 2.20 2.56
C ALA A 38 14.68 2.41 2.69
N ALA A 39 14.02 2.86 1.61
CA ALA A 39 12.58 3.03 1.57
C ALA A 39 11.83 1.69 1.69
N LEU A 40 12.34 0.62 1.05
CA LEU A 40 11.80 -0.73 1.18
C LEU A 40 11.91 -1.27 2.61
N ALA A 41 13.05 -1.05 3.28
CA ALA A 41 13.24 -1.47 4.66
C ALA A 41 12.31 -0.72 5.63
N ALA A 42 12.09 0.58 5.40
CA ALA A 42 11.15 1.39 6.17
C ALA A 42 9.71 0.89 5.99
N PHE A 43 9.27 0.68 4.74
CA PHE A 43 7.95 0.13 4.45
C PHE A 43 7.73 -1.24 5.10
N LYS A 44 8.67 -2.18 4.94
CA LYS A 44 8.61 -3.50 5.60
C LYS A 44 8.53 -3.40 7.12
N ARG A 45 9.23 -2.44 7.73
CA ARG A 45 9.21 -2.21 9.19
C ARG A 45 7.82 -1.83 9.71
N HIS A 46 7.03 -1.10 8.93
CA HIS A 46 5.66 -0.75 9.28
C HIS A 46 4.71 -1.96 9.19
N ILE A 47 5.02 -2.92 8.32
CA ILE A 47 4.19 -4.11 8.09
C ILE A 47 4.49 -5.22 9.12
N ARG A 48 5.75 -5.64 9.31
CA ARG A 48 6.22 -6.78 10.15
C ARG A 48 5.15 -7.55 10.96
N HIS A 49 5.10 -7.42 12.28
CA HIS A 49 4.20 -8.23 13.13
C HIS A 49 2.70 -7.95 12.92
N ARG A 50 2.35 -7.07 11.97
CA ARG A 50 0.99 -6.65 11.63
C ARG A 50 0.60 -7.09 10.22
N GLU A 51 1.39 -7.94 9.58
CA GLU A 51 1.09 -8.50 8.25
C GLU A 51 -0.33 -9.07 8.19
N ALA A 52 -0.72 -9.88 9.19
CA ALA A 52 -2.06 -10.45 9.26
C ALA A 52 -3.15 -9.39 9.50
N ASP A 53 -2.91 -8.41 10.37
CA ASP A 53 -3.87 -7.32 10.67
C ASP A 53 -4.09 -6.43 9.43
N ILE A 54 -3.02 -6.07 8.73
CA ILE A 54 -3.08 -5.25 7.51
C ILE A 54 -3.77 -6.01 6.38
N ILE A 55 -3.53 -7.32 6.25
CA ILE A 55 -4.22 -8.16 5.26
C ILE A 55 -5.72 -8.24 5.58
N ALA A 56 -6.09 -8.41 6.85
CA ALA A 56 -7.50 -8.43 7.26
C ALA A 56 -8.21 -7.11 6.92
N ASP A 57 -7.61 -5.97 7.30
CA ASP A 57 -8.21 -4.65 7.05
C ASP A 57 -8.30 -4.32 5.55
N LEU A 58 -7.33 -4.78 4.74
CA LEU A 58 -7.40 -4.66 3.27
C LEU A 58 -8.48 -5.55 2.65
N LEU A 59 -8.71 -6.75 3.20
CA LEU A 59 -9.76 -7.65 2.74
C LEU A 59 -11.15 -7.06 3.05
N ASP A 60 -11.33 -6.51 4.25
CA ASP A 60 -12.57 -5.83 4.64
C ASP A 60 -12.85 -4.63 3.73
N GLY A 61 -11.85 -3.78 3.48
CA GLY A 61 -11.99 -2.64 2.57
C GLY A 61 -12.28 -3.05 1.12
N LEU A 62 -11.76 -4.19 0.66
CA LEU A 62 -12.06 -4.73 -0.67
C LEU A 62 -13.51 -5.26 -0.76
N GLU A 63 -13.99 -5.92 0.29
CA GLU A 63 -15.37 -6.42 0.38
C GLU A 63 -16.38 -5.25 0.36
N GLU A 64 -16.06 -4.17 1.08
CA GLU A 64 -16.86 -2.95 1.10
C GLU A 64 -16.91 -2.28 -0.28
N ALA A 65 -15.75 -2.10 -0.93
CA ALA A 65 -15.68 -1.53 -2.27
C ALA A 65 -16.45 -2.38 -3.31
N LYS A 66 -16.38 -3.71 -3.21
CA LYS A 66 -17.16 -4.62 -4.07
C LYS A 66 -18.66 -4.48 -3.84
N SER A 67 -19.08 -4.34 -2.59
CA SER A 67 -20.49 -4.16 -2.22
C SER A 67 -21.02 -2.85 -2.80
N GLN A 68 -20.27 -1.75 -2.67
CA GLN A 68 -20.63 -0.46 -3.25
C GLN A 68 -20.74 -0.51 -4.79
N LEU A 69 -19.81 -1.20 -5.47
CA LEU A 69 -19.89 -1.40 -6.92
C LEU A 69 -21.11 -2.23 -7.32
N LYS A 70 -21.48 -3.23 -6.52
CA LYS A 70 -22.67 -4.05 -6.76
C LYS A 70 -23.95 -3.25 -6.59
N GLU A 71 -24.07 -2.48 -5.51
CA GLU A 71 -25.20 -1.57 -5.28
C GLU A 71 -25.31 -0.54 -6.40
N GLN A 72 -24.19 0.04 -6.82
CA GLN A 72 -24.13 0.96 -7.94
C GLN A 72 -24.60 0.29 -9.24
N ARG A 73 -24.18 -0.95 -9.49
CA ARG A 73 -24.61 -1.74 -10.64
C ARG A 73 -26.11 -2.02 -10.62
N GLU A 74 -26.66 -2.45 -9.48
CA GLU A 74 -28.11 -2.71 -9.33
C GLU A 74 -28.93 -1.42 -9.53
N TYR A 75 -28.45 -0.29 -9.00
CA TYR A 75 -29.07 1.02 -9.19
C TYR A 75 -29.10 1.47 -10.66
N TYR A 76 -28.04 1.23 -11.43
CA TYR A 76 -27.98 1.60 -12.85
C TYR A 76 -28.58 0.56 -13.81
N GLU A 77 -28.60 -0.72 -13.43
CA GLU A 77 -29.19 -1.81 -14.23
C GLU A 77 -30.71 -2.00 -13.97
N GLY A 78 -31.27 -1.37 -12.93
CA GLY A 78 -32.72 -1.29 -12.72
C GLY A 78 -33.41 -2.64 -12.53
N VAL A 79 -32.77 -3.57 -11.80
CA VAL A 79 -33.36 -4.85 -11.37
C VAL A 79 -34.06 -4.68 -10.03
#